data_AF-A0A0F9HIC9-F1
#
_entry.id   AF-A0A0F9HIC9-F1
#
_cell.length_a   1.000
_cell.length_b   1.000
_cell.length_c   1.000
_cell.angle_alpha   90.00
_cell.angle_beta   90.00
_cell.angle_gamma   90.00
#
_symmetry.space_group_name_H-M   'P 1'
#
loop_
_entity.id
_entity.type
_entity.pdbx_description
1 polymer ?
#
loop_
_entity_poly.entity_id
_entity_poly.type
_entity_poly.pdbx_seq_one_letter_code
_entity_poly.pdbx_strand_id
1 'polypeptide(L)'
;MWIQNLSPAHSKNKRFYENLNIHKLFIFNRSGICFYGKDFTDYYKMEENLVSPFITALMSFSKEMIGKKFRTIEMGDVKFVIFERGIINYNILCDSIENERFLGEIISKINPRLIAYITKKKIDMDGEIMFDNELNEVIDNIIDDILSNELVLNPGEKIIKYMKELKLIDEINGTILLSDKGKVIYTSFNKIDLKNFLKEVDFRVKIHNNSILKLFYTFKDKRFIFSEYIQNKYFIILDYFF
;
A
#
# COMPACT_ATOMS: atom_id res chain seq x y z
N MET A 1 37.94 28.64 -16.39
CA MET A 1 38.52 27.28 -16.44
C MET A 1 37.59 26.40 -15.62
N TRP A 2 36.68 25.69 -16.29
CA TRP A 2 35.62 24.91 -15.65
C TRP A 2 36.13 23.47 -15.49
N ILE A 3 36.22 22.98 -14.25
CA ILE A 3 36.43 21.55 -13.99
C ILE A 3 35.05 20.93 -13.83
N GLN A 4 34.58 20.30 -14.91
CA GLN A 4 33.51 19.32 -14.88
C GLN A 4 34.02 18.09 -14.13
N ASN A 5 33.52 17.86 -12.91
CA ASN A 5 33.59 16.53 -12.30
C ASN A 5 32.31 15.79 -12.65
N LEU A 6 32.34 15.15 -13.82
CA LEU A 6 31.49 14.01 -14.16
C LEU A 6 31.93 12.83 -13.27
N SER A 7 31.20 12.57 -12.20
CA SER A 7 31.28 11.29 -11.49
C SER A 7 30.27 10.29 -12.09
N PRO A 8 30.63 9.00 -12.13
CA PRO A 8 30.11 8.06 -13.11
C PRO A 8 28.80 7.42 -12.67
N ALA A 9 27.90 7.25 -13.65
CA ALA A 9 26.69 6.44 -13.59
C ALA A 9 26.88 5.17 -12.72
N HIS A 10 26.37 5.22 -11.49
CA HIS A 10 26.12 4.04 -10.68
C HIS A 10 24.72 3.53 -11.05
N SER A 11 24.60 2.81 -12.17
CA SER A 11 23.43 1.98 -12.42
C SER A 11 23.48 0.76 -11.48
N LYS A 12 23.09 0.95 -10.22
CA LYS A 12 22.76 -0.17 -9.33
C LYS A 12 21.35 -0.63 -9.68
N ASN A 13 21.20 -1.93 -9.94
CA ASN A 13 19.95 -2.59 -10.32
C ASN A 13 18.78 -2.12 -9.44
N LYS A 14 17.96 -1.20 -9.95
CA LYS A 14 16.66 -0.90 -9.35
C LYS A 14 15.80 -2.15 -9.52
N ARG A 15 15.45 -2.81 -8.42
CA ARG A 15 14.44 -3.88 -8.44
C ARG A 15 13.09 -3.22 -8.65
N PHE A 16 12.52 -3.42 -9.83
CA PHE A 16 11.15 -3.03 -10.13
C PHE A 16 10.24 -4.22 -9.89
N TYR A 17 9.14 -3.98 -9.19
CA TYR A 17 8.13 -4.99 -8.90
C TYR A 17 6.97 -4.80 -9.88
N GLU A 18 6.91 -5.63 -10.93
CA GLU A 18 5.94 -5.47 -12.04
C GLU A 18 4.46 -5.62 -11.65
N ASN A 19 4.13 -5.91 -10.38
CA ASN A 19 2.75 -5.98 -9.88
C ASN A 19 2.57 -5.34 -8.49
N LEU A 20 3.44 -4.39 -8.14
CA LEU A 20 3.33 -3.68 -6.87
C LEU A 20 2.43 -2.46 -7.03
N ASN A 21 1.31 -2.48 -6.32
CA ASN A 21 0.42 -1.34 -6.19
C ASN A 21 0.98 -0.25 -5.25
N ILE A 22 2.21 -0.43 -4.75
CA ILE A 22 2.95 0.57 -3.97
C ILE A 22 3.99 1.18 -4.90
N HIS A 23 3.99 2.50 -5.02
CA HIS A 23 4.84 3.21 -5.98
C HIS A 23 6.04 3.86 -5.31
N LYS A 24 5.83 4.52 -4.17
CA LYS A 24 6.89 5.24 -3.46
C LYS A 24 6.71 5.19 -1.95
N LEU A 25 7.82 5.25 -1.22
CA LEU A 25 7.89 5.49 0.21
C LEU A 25 8.73 6.74 0.48
N PHE A 26 8.18 7.67 1.25
CA PHE A 26 8.89 8.82 1.79
C PHE A 26 8.93 8.72 3.31
N ILE A 27 10.06 9.07 3.89
CA ILE A 27 10.26 9.09 5.33
C ILE A 27 10.82 10.46 5.70
N PHE A 28 10.11 11.13 6.60
CA PHE A 28 10.37 12.52 6.93
C PHE A 28 10.13 12.80 8.41
N ASN A 29 10.79 13.84 8.92
CA ASN A 29 10.61 14.27 10.30
C ASN A 29 9.29 15.06 10.48
N ARG A 30 9.03 15.52 11.70
CA ARG A 30 7.84 16.36 12.00
C ARG A 30 7.84 17.72 11.33
N SER A 31 9.00 18.22 10.94
CA SER A 31 9.19 19.49 10.23
C SER A 31 8.92 19.36 8.72
N GLY A 32 8.72 18.14 8.21
CA GLY A 32 8.51 17.89 6.78
C GLY A 32 9.79 17.75 5.97
N ILE A 33 10.96 17.64 6.61
CA ILE A 33 12.22 17.36 5.92
C ILE A 33 12.25 15.87 5.55
N CYS A 34 12.27 15.58 4.25
CA CYS A 34 12.46 14.23 3.74
C CYS A 34 13.93 13.86 3.90
N PHE A 35 14.21 12.86 4.72
CA PHE A 35 15.57 12.33 4.87
C PHE A 35 15.73 10.97 4.18
N TYR A 36 14.65 10.39 3.64
CA TYR A 36 14.74 9.18 2.83
C TYR A 36 13.53 9.05 1.90
N GLY A 37 13.80 8.78 0.62
CA GLY A 37 12.81 8.42 -0.37
C GLY A 37 13.21 7.15 -1.12
N LYS A 38 12.21 6.35 -1.49
CA LYS A 38 12.41 5.14 -2.28
C LYS A 38 11.31 5.00 -3.32
N ASP A 39 11.74 4.81 -4.57
CA ASP A 39 10.89 4.41 -5.68
C ASP A 39 10.84 2.88 -5.77
N PHE A 40 9.63 2.32 -5.78
CA PHE A 40 9.38 0.90 -6.07
C PHE A 40 8.94 0.69 -7.53
N THR A 41 8.32 1.73 -8.12
CA THR A 41 7.92 1.79 -9.52
C THR A 41 8.38 3.12 -10.14
N ASP A 42 8.41 3.19 -11.47
CA ASP A 42 8.74 4.40 -12.24
C ASP A 42 7.50 5.13 -12.80
N TYR A 43 6.29 4.65 -12.47
CA TYR A 43 5.02 5.20 -12.96
C TYR A 43 4.81 6.68 -12.63
N TYR A 44 5.29 7.11 -11.46
CA TYR A 44 5.11 8.48 -11.00
C TYR A 44 6.46 9.15 -10.79
N LYS A 45 6.74 10.22 -11.52
CA LYS A 45 7.89 11.09 -11.24
C LYS A 45 7.46 12.15 -10.24
N MET A 46 8.10 12.17 -9.08
CA MET A 46 7.81 13.12 -8.00
C MET A 46 9.10 13.59 -7.36
N GLU A 47 9.12 14.86 -6.96
CA GLU A 47 10.22 15.47 -6.22
C GLU A 47 10.00 15.29 -4.71
N GLU A 48 10.88 14.54 -4.07
CA GLU A 48 10.79 14.20 -2.63
C GLU A 48 10.69 15.45 -1.74
N ASN A 49 11.44 16.49 -2.09
CA ASN A 49 11.48 17.78 -1.40
C ASN A 49 10.18 18.60 -1.51
N LEU A 50 9.26 18.21 -2.39
CA LEU A 50 7.94 18.86 -2.49
C LEU A 50 6.86 18.07 -1.74
N VAL A 51 6.94 16.73 -1.78
CA VAL A 51 5.90 15.87 -1.22
C VAL A 51 5.84 15.96 0.30
N SER A 52 6.99 15.83 1.00
CA SER A 52 6.98 15.83 2.46
C SER A 52 6.60 17.18 3.09
N PRO A 53 7.06 18.36 2.61
CA PRO A 53 6.61 19.62 3.18
C PRO A 53 5.14 19.89 2.87
N PHE A 54 4.66 19.52 1.68
CA PHE A 54 3.24 19.62 1.32
C PHE A 54 2.36 18.82 2.29
N ILE A 55 2.71 17.55 2.53
CA ILE A 55 1.96 16.67 3.44
C ILE A 55 1.97 17.23 4.86
N THR A 56 3.13 17.68 5.36
CA THR A 56 3.27 18.26 6.70
C THR A 56 2.46 19.55 6.86
N ALA A 57 2.49 20.42 5.85
CA ALA A 57 1.72 21.66 5.83
C ALA A 57 0.22 21.36 5.85
N LEU A 58 -0.23 20.45 4.98
CA LEU A 58 -1.63 20.05 4.92
C LEU A 58 -2.05 19.43 6.26
N MET A 59 -1.26 18.52 6.85
CA MET A 59 -1.57 17.88 8.14
C MET A 59 -1.75 18.91 9.25
N SER A 60 -0.85 19.90 9.28
CA SER A 60 -0.92 21.02 10.24
C SER A 60 -2.17 21.85 10.02
N PHE A 61 -2.45 22.22 8.77
CA PHE A 61 -3.65 22.97 8.39
C PHE A 61 -4.93 22.25 8.81
N SER A 62 -5.05 20.95 8.50
CA SER A 62 -6.20 20.12 8.90
C SER A 62 -6.38 20.07 10.41
N LYS A 63 -5.27 19.96 11.16
CA LYS A 63 -5.31 19.97 12.62
C LYS A 63 -5.83 21.29 13.17
N GLU A 64 -5.38 22.42 12.63
CA GLU A 64 -5.85 23.75 13.05
C GLU A 64 -7.32 23.99 12.65
N MET A 65 -7.72 23.56 11.46
CA MET A 65 -9.06 23.83 10.93
C MET A 65 -10.15 22.97 11.59
N ILE A 66 -9.91 21.67 11.79
CA ILE A 66 -10.94 20.71 12.23
C ILE A 66 -10.50 19.85 13.42
N GLY A 67 -9.38 20.17 14.07
CA GLY A 67 -8.87 19.43 15.23
C GLY A 67 -8.33 18.04 14.92
N LYS A 68 -8.25 17.65 13.64
CA LYS A 68 -7.85 16.31 13.20
C LYS A 68 -6.86 16.38 12.06
N LYS A 69 -5.88 15.48 12.06
CA LYS A 69 -5.00 15.24 10.91
C LYS A 69 -5.68 14.24 9.97
N PHE A 70 -5.68 14.51 8.67
CA PHE A 70 -5.98 13.44 7.71
C PHE A 70 -4.82 12.44 7.68
N ARG A 71 -5.16 11.21 7.32
CA ARG A 71 -4.19 10.13 7.13
C ARG A 71 -4.06 9.71 5.67
N THR A 72 -5.05 10.06 4.85
CA THR A 72 -5.13 9.63 3.47
C THR A 72 -5.52 10.79 2.58
N ILE A 73 -4.81 10.97 1.46
CA ILE A 73 -5.15 11.90 0.38
C ILE A 73 -5.38 11.07 -0.88
N GLU A 74 -6.61 10.99 -1.36
CA GLU A 74 -6.94 10.26 -2.59
C GLU A 74 -6.91 11.22 -3.79
N MET A 75 -6.20 10.84 -4.86
CA MET A 75 -6.04 11.63 -6.08
C MET A 75 -6.22 10.73 -7.30
N GLY A 76 -7.45 10.66 -7.80
CA GLY A 76 -7.75 9.78 -8.93
C GLY A 76 -7.51 8.33 -8.54
N ASP A 77 -6.76 7.59 -9.35
CA ASP A 77 -6.49 6.17 -9.15
C ASP A 77 -5.40 5.87 -8.12
N VAL A 78 -4.73 6.88 -7.57
CA VAL A 78 -3.71 6.75 -6.52
C VAL A 78 -4.11 7.44 -5.22
N LYS A 79 -3.39 7.12 -4.14
CA LYS A 79 -3.49 7.80 -2.86
C LYS A 79 -2.17 7.87 -2.13
N PHE A 80 -2.06 8.90 -1.32
CA PHE A 80 -1.06 9.01 -0.26
C PHE A 80 -1.65 8.50 1.04
N VAL A 81 -0.91 7.64 1.74
CA VAL A 81 -1.27 7.15 3.08
C VAL A 81 -0.15 7.49 4.04
N ILE A 82 -0.50 8.09 5.18
CA ILE A 82 0.43 8.69 6.13
C ILE A 82 0.35 7.97 7.47
N PHE A 83 1.51 7.56 7.97
CA PHE A 83 1.67 6.90 9.27
C PHE A 83 2.63 7.70 10.15
N GLU A 84 2.15 8.16 11.30
CA GLU A 84 2.98 8.80 12.31
C GLU A 84 3.52 7.74 13.30
N ARG A 85 4.84 7.73 13.55
CA ARG A 85 5.51 6.87 14.53
C ARG A 85 6.52 7.70 15.34
N GLY A 86 6.05 8.27 16.43
CA GLY A 86 6.89 9.14 17.27
C GLY A 86 7.28 10.42 16.51
N ILE A 87 8.58 10.59 16.26
CA ILE A 87 9.12 11.76 15.54
C ILE A 87 9.25 11.56 14.03
N ILE A 88 9.01 10.33 13.55
CA ILE A 88 9.12 9.96 12.14
C ILE A 88 7.72 9.81 11.54
N ASN A 89 7.55 10.36 10.35
CA ASN A 89 6.38 10.18 9.52
C ASN A 89 6.76 9.34 8.30
N TYR A 90 5.86 8.44 7.93
CA TYR A 90 5.96 7.64 6.72
C TYR A 90 4.84 8.03 5.79
N ASN A 91 5.15 8.23 4.52
CA ASN A 91 4.16 8.43 3.48
C ASN A 91 4.36 7.40 2.37
N ILE A 92 3.29 6.69 2.04
CA ILE A 92 3.26 5.73 0.95
C ILE A 92 2.37 6.28 -0.16
N LEU A 93 2.92 6.38 -1.37
CA LEU A 93 2.15 6.55 -2.60
C LEU A 93 1.82 5.16 -3.15
N CYS A 94 0.53 4.89 -3.36
CA CYS A 94 0.03 3.60 -3.83
C CYS A 94 -1.23 3.77 -4.66
N ASP A 95 -1.64 2.71 -5.35
CA ASP A 95 -2.96 2.66 -5.96
C ASP A 95 -4.05 2.80 -4.89
N SER A 96 -5.14 3.46 -5.27
CA SER A 96 -6.29 3.73 -4.41
C SER A 96 -6.95 2.47 -3.86
N ILE A 97 -6.77 1.31 -4.51
CA ILE A 97 -7.28 0.01 -4.06
C ILE A 97 -6.51 -0.58 -2.86
N GLU A 98 -5.31 -0.09 -2.55
CA GLU A 98 -4.48 -0.69 -1.50
C GLU A 98 -5.04 -0.51 -0.09
N ASN A 99 -4.91 -1.52 0.76
CA ASN A 99 -5.51 -1.48 2.09
C ASN A 99 -4.59 -0.76 3.10
N GLU A 100 -5.12 0.23 3.86
CA GLU A 100 -4.34 0.98 4.86
C GLU A 100 -3.72 0.07 5.94
N ARG A 101 -4.39 -1.02 6.32
CA ARG A 101 -3.87 -1.99 7.29
C ARG A 101 -2.64 -2.72 6.76
N PHE A 102 -2.69 -3.17 5.50
CA PHE A 102 -1.56 -3.80 4.83
C PHE A 102 -0.36 -2.85 4.78
N LEU A 103 -0.58 -1.59 4.38
CA LEU A 103 0.46 -0.55 4.39
C LEU A 103 0.98 -0.28 5.82
N GLY A 104 0.11 -0.29 6.82
CA GLY A 104 0.48 -0.11 8.22
C GLY A 104 1.37 -1.24 8.77
N GLU A 105 1.20 -2.48 8.29
CA GLU A 105 2.08 -3.61 8.61
C GLU A 105 3.46 -3.49 7.96
N ILE A 106 3.53 -2.97 6.73
CA ILE A 106 4.81 -2.63 6.09
C ILE A 106 5.55 -1.64 6.98
N ILE A 107 4.89 -0.55 7.38
CA ILE A 107 5.49 0.46 8.25
C ILE A 107 5.87 -0.10 9.62
N SER A 108 5.08 -1.00 10.20
CA SER A 108 5.39 -1.59 11.51
C SER A 108 6.65 -2.45 11.49
N LYS A 109 6.98 -3.08 10.35
CA LYS A 109 8.23 -3.82 10.14
C LYS A 109 9.41 -2.90 9.80
N ILE A 110 9.19 -1.85 9.00
CA ILE A 110 10.23 -0.86 8.64
C ILE A 110 10.69 -0.07 9.87
N ASN A 111 9.75 0.45 10.65
CA ASN A 111 10.04 1.43 11.71
C ASN A 111 11.12 0.99 12.73
N PRO A 112 11.05 -0.20 13.37
CA PRO A 112 12.08 -0.59 14.33
C PRO A 112 13.46 -0.76 13.69
N ARG A 113 13.53 -1.27 12.45
CA ARG A 113 14.80 -1.43 11.72
C ARG A 113 15.39 -0.06 11.34
N LEU A 114 14.56 0.86 10.88
CA LEU A 114 14.98 2.22 10.57
C LEU A 114 15.50 2.95 11.82
N ILE A 115 14.76 2.89 12.94
CA ILE A 115 15.19 3.53 14.19
C ILE A 115 16.54 2.98 14.64
N ALA A 116 16.72 1.65 14.62
CA ALA A 116 18.00 1.03 14.94
C ALA A 116 19.12 1.51 14.01
N TYR A 117 18.83 1.66 12.71
CA TYR A 117 19.76 2.18 11.71
C TYR A 117 20.18 3.63 12.00
N ILE A 118 19.20 4.52 12.18
CA ILE A 118 19.40 5.95 12.52
C ILE A 118 20.23 6.09 13.79
N THR A 119 19.89 5.35 14.85
CA THR A 119 20.64 5.40 16.11
C THR A 119 22.07 4.89 15.94
N LYS A 120 22.27 3.77 15.23
CA LYS A 120 23.61 3.16 15.02
C LYS A 120 24.53 4.08 14.21
N LYS A 121 24.00 4.69 13.15
CA LYS A 121 24.76 5.54 12.21
C LYS A 121 24.79 7.01 12.63
N LYS A 122 24.04 7.40 13.67
CA LYS A 122 23.87 8.78 14.14
C LYS A 122 23.42 9.72 13.01
N ILE A 123 22.42 9.29 12.25
CA ILE A 123 21.90 10.06 11.13
C ILE A 123 21.20 11.32 11.64
N ASP A 124 21.54 12.46 11.04
CA ASP A 124 20.85 13.72 11.24
C ASP A 124 19.56 13.73 10.39
N MET A 125 18.41 13.77 11.06
CA MET A 125 17.09 13.78 10.40
C MET A 125 16.67 15.18 9.93
N ASP A 126 17.42 16.21 10.30
CA ASP A 126 17.19 17.59 9.88
C ASP A 126 18.09 17.99 8.68
N GLY A 127 18.94 17.08 8.21
CA GLY A 127 19.86 17.25 7.09
C GLY A 127 19.29 16.90 5.71
N GLU A 128 20.17 16.77 4.71
CA GLU A 128 19.81 16.41 3.33
C GLU A 128 19.32 14.96 3.19
N ILE A 129 18.64 14.67 2.07
CA ILE A 129 18.14 13.33 1.71
C ILE A 129 19.28 12.31 1.75
N MET A 130 19.07 11.24 2.51
CA MET A 130 20.01 10.14 2.62
C MET A 130 19.84 9.16 1.45
N PHE A 131 20.85 9.11 0.56
CA PHE A 131 21.02 8.00 -0.37
C PHE A 131 21.88 6.90 0.25
N ASP A 132 21.24 5.89 0.83
CA ASP A 132 21.92 4.79 1.51
C ASP A 132 21.52 3.42 0.95
N ASN A 133 22.51 2.73 0.36
CA ASN A 133 22.30 1.40 -0.21
C ASN A 133 21.99 0.33 0.86
N GLU A 134 22.59 0.43 2.05
CA GLU A 134 22.34 -0.50 3.16
C GLU A 134 20.89 -0.37 3.64
N LEU A 135 20.39 0.86 3.79
CA LEU A 135 18.98 1.08 4.16
C LEU A 135 18.03 0.65 3.03
N ASN A 136 18.39 0.89 1.77
CA ASN A 136 17.61 0.45 0.62
C ASN A 136 17.42 -1.07 0.63
N GLU A 137 18.48 -1.84 0.85
CA GLU A 137 18.45 -3.30 0.95
C GLU A 137 17.61 -3.76 2.13
N VAL A 138 17.71 -3.09 3.30
CA VAL A 138 16.89 -3.41 4.47
C VAL A 138 15.40 -3.25 4.15
N ILE A 139 15.02 -2.18 3.46
CA ILE A 139 13.63 -1.92 3.09
C ILE A 139 13.16 -2.89 1.99
N ASP A 140 13.99 -3.16 0.97
CA ASP A 140 13.67 -4.15 -0.07
C ASP A 140 13.41 -5.52 0.54
N ASN A 141 14.28 -5.99 1.45
CA ASN A 141 14.10 -7.26 2.13
C ASN A 141 12.81 -7.32 2.96
N ILE A 142 12.38 -6.21 3.59
CA ILE A 142 11.10 -6.17 4.31
C ILE A 142 9.92 -6.30 3.35
N ILE A 143 9.96 -5.58 2.22
CA ILE A 143 8.92 -5.66 1.20
C ILE A 143 8.89 -7.08 0.62
N ASP A 144 10.04 -7.63 0.24
CA ASP A 144 10.19 -9.01 -0.26
C ASP A 144 9.65 -10.03 0.75
N ASP A 145 10.00 -9.92 2.04
CA ASP A 145 9.50 -10.80 3.10
C ASP A 145 7.97 -10.72 3.23
N ILE A 146 7.38 -9.53 3.11
CA ILE A 146 5.92 -9.36 3.20
C ILE A 146 5.22 -9.95 1.99
N LEU A 147 5.75 -9.71 0.79
CA LEU A 147 5.18 -10.22 -0.45
C LEU A 147 5.34 -11.75 -0.57
N SER A 148 6.49 -12.29 -0.15
CA SER A 148 6.78 -13.72 -0.21
C SER A 148 6.02 -14.54 0.84
N ASN A 149 5.84 -14.01 2.06
CA ASN A 149 5.04 -14.69 3.09
C ASN A 149 3.54 -14.74 2.76
N GLU A 150 3.03 -13.85 1.90
CA GLU A 150 1.63 -13.89 1.43
C GLU A 150 1.44 -14.87 0.26
N LEU A 151 2.48 -15.12 -0.52
CA LEU A 151 2.49 -16.10 -1.61
C LEU A 151 2.95 -17.48 -1.13
N VAL A 152 2.41 -18.02 -0.03
CA VAL A 152 2.62 -19.44 0.27
C VAL A 152 1.94 -20.27 -0.82
N LEU A 153 2.77 -20.68 -1.78
CA LEU A 153 2.53 -20.99 -3.19
C LEU A 153 1.73 -22.25 -3.53
N ASN A 154 1.02 -22.90 -2.60
CA ASN A 154 0.29 -24.14 -2.94
C ASN A 154 -1.24 -24.09 -2.77
N PRO A 155 -1.80 -23.47 -1.72
CA PRO A 155 -3.25 -23.26 -1.64
C PRO A 155 -3.71 -22.11 -2.56
N GLY A 156 -2.92 -21.04 -2.69
CA GLY A 156 -3.30 -19.83 -3.41
C GLY A 156 -3.56 -20.07 -4.90
N GLU A 157 -2.69 -20.82 -5.59
CA GLU A 157 -2.87 -21.11 -7.02
C GLU A 157 -4.12 -21.96 -7.29
N LYS A 158 -4.40 -22.95 -6.43
CA LYS A 158 -5.63 -23.76 -6.53
C LYS A 158 -6.88 -22.90 -6.31
N ILE A 159 -6.85 -22.00 -5.33
CA ILE A 159 -7.96 -21.07 -5.08
C ILE A 159 -8.12 -20.12 -6.26
N ILE A 160 -7.04 -19.54 -6.80
CA ILE A 160 -7.09 -18.66 -7.97
C ILE A 160 -7.64 -19.41 -9.18
N LYS A 161 -7.23 -20.67 -9.41
CA LYS A 161 -7.78 -21.50 -10.48
C LYS A 161 -9.28 -21.72 -10.30
N TYR A 162 -9.71 -22.08 -9.10
CA TYR A 162 -11.12 -22.23 -8.78
C TYR A 162 -11.91 -20.92 -8.97
N MET A 163 -11.33 -19.78 -8.59
CA MET A 163 -11.94 -18.46 -8.79
C MET A 163 -12.09 -18.10 -10.27
N LYS A 164 -11.12 -18.49 -11.11
CA LYS A 164 -11.23 -18.34 -12.57
C LYS A 164 -12.33 -19.22 -13.15
N GLU A 165 -12.48 -20.45 -12.64
CA GLU A 165 -13.57 -21.36 -13.04
C GLU A 165 -14.94 -20.83 -12.62
N LEU A 166 -15.08 -20.29 -11.40
CA LEU A 166 -16.32 -19.65 -10.94
C LEU A 166 -16.75 -18.48 -11.83
N LYS A 167 -15.80 -17.69 -12.34
CA LYS A 167 -16.11 -16.57 -13.22
C LYS A 167 -16.73 -16.99 -14.57
N LEU A 168 -16.61 -18.27 -14.94
CA LEU A 168 -17.26 -18.83 -16.15
C LEU A 168 -18.75 -19.16 -15.93
N ILE A 169 -19.25 -19.07 -14.69
CA ILE A 169 -20.66 -19.22 -14.39
C ILE A 169 -21.37 -17.91 -14.74
N ASP A 170 -22.38 -17.96 -15.61
CA ASP A 170 -23.07 -16.77 -16.15
C ASP A 170 -23.68 -15.86 -15.06
N GLU A 171 -24.08 -16.44 -13.93
CA GLU A 171 -24.65 -15.70 -12.79
C GLU A 171 -23.59 -14.89 -12.01
N ILE A 172 -22.29 -15.16 -12.22
CA ILE A 172 -21.18 -14.51 -11.50
C ILE A 172 -20.58 -13.38 -12.34
N ASN A 173 -20.93 -12.15 -11.98
CA ASN A 173 -20.40 -10.92 -12.56
C ASN A 173 -18.93 -10.69 -12.21
N GLY A 174 -18.51 -11.09 -11.02
CA GLY A 174 -17.11 -10.89 -10.63
C GLY A 174 -16.68 -11.69 -9.42
N THR A 175 -15.36 -11.83 -9.31
CA THR A 175 -14.71 -12.61 -8.26
C THR A 175 -13.52 -11.79 -7.73
N ILE A 176 -13.36 -11.76 -6.41
CA ILE A 176 -12.24 -11.10 -5.74
C ILE A 176 -11.72 -12.03 -4.65
N LEU A 177 -10.41 -12.20 -4.62
CA LEU A 177 -9.68 -12.89 -3.56
C LEU A 177 -8.83 -11.86 -2.82
N LEU A 178 -9.07 -11.72 -1.52
CA LEU A 178 -8.27 -10.89 -0.62
C LEU A 178 -7.43 -11.78 0.31
N SER A 179 -6.30 -11.25 0.77
CA SER A 179 -5.61 -11.80 1.93
C SER A 179 -6.40 -11.54 3.22
N ASP A 180 -6.03 -12.21 4.30
CA ASP A 180 -6.50 -11.92 5.68
C ASP A 180 -6.25 -10.47 6.13
N LYS A 181 -5.41 -9.73 5.40
CA LYS A 181 -5.09 -8.32 5.63
C LYS A 181 -5.81 -7.37 4.67
N GLY A 182 -6.66 -7.89 3.79
CA GLY A 182 -7.46 -7.11 2.85
C GLY A 182 -6.74 -6.67 1.58
N LYS A 183 -5.55 -7.22 1.28
CA LYS A 183 -4.86 -6.98 0.00
C LYS A 183 -5.51 -7.80 -1.10
N VAL A 184 -5.70 -7.22 -2.27
CA VAL A 184 -6.23 -7.94 -3.45
C VAL A 184 -5.15 -8.86 -4.01
N ILE A 185 -5.39 -10.17 -3.93
CA ILE A 185 -4.53 -11.22 -4.49
C ILE A 185 -4.95 -11.54 -5.93
N TYR A 186 -6.26 -11.58 -6.17
CA TYR A 186 -6.83 -11.82 -7.48
C TYR A 186 -8.16 -11.09 -7.63
N THR A 187 -8.45 -10.63 -8.84
CA THR A 187 -9.76 -10.15 -9.22
C THR A 187 -10.05 -10.46 -10.68
N SER A 188 -11.32 -10.68 -11.02
CA SER A 188 -11.79 -10.69 -12.42
C SER A 188 -12.27 -9.32 -12.90
N PHE A 189 -12.35 -8.32 -12.02
CA PHE A 189 -12.72 -6.96 -12.39
C PHE A 189 -11.53 -6.23 -13.02
N ASN A 190 -11.82 -5.29 -13.93
CA ASN A 190 -10.80 -4.31 -14.31
C ASN A 190 -10.51 -3.35 -13.14
N LYS A 191 -9.43 -2.57 -13.23
CA LYS A 191 -8.96 -1.69 -12.15
C LYS A 191 -10.03 -0.68 -11.69
N ILE A 192 -10.82 -0.15 -12.61
CA ILE A 192 -11.84 0.87 -12.32
C ILE A 192 -13.03 0.23 -11.58
N ASP A 193 -13.53 -0.89 -12.09
CA ASP A 193 -14.66 -1.61 -11.51
C ASP A 193 -14.30 -2.16 -10.12
N LEU A 194 -13.10 -2.72 -9.97
CA LEU A 194 -12.59 -3.16 -8.67
C LEU A 194 -12.56 -2.00 -7.67
N LYS A 195 -12.06 -0.83 -8.08
CA LYS A 195 -12.00 0.34 -7.20
C LYS A 195 -13.39 0.77 -6.74
N ASN A 196 -14.34 0.88 -7.67
CA ASN A 196 -15.72 1.26 -7.35
C ASN A 196 -16.36 0.23 -6.42
N PHE A 197 -16.19 -1.05 -6.73
CA PHE A 197 -16.65 -2.16 -5.92
C PHE A 197 -16.09 -2.10 -4.49
N LEU A 198 -14.77 -1.97 -4.35
CA LEU A 198 -14.13 -1.91 -3.03
C LEU A 198 -14.60 -0.69 -2.23
N LYS A 199 -14.85 0.46 -2.84
CA LYS A 199 -15.43 1.62 -2.13
C LYS A 199 -16.83 1.32 -1.58
N GLU A 200 -17.64 0.60 -2.34
CA GLU A 200 -18.99 0.20 -1.93
C GLU A 200 -18.97 -0.87 -0.83
N VAL A 201 -18.00 -1.79 -0.90
CA VAL A 201 -17.82 -2.90 0.06
C VAL A 201 -17.11 -2.47 1.35
N ASP A 202 -16.11 -1.59 1.28
CA ASP A 202 -15.34 -1.07 2.43
C ASP A 202 -16.24 -0.35 3.45
N PHE A 203 -17.35 0.23 2.99
CA PHE A 203 -18.38 0.80 3.88
C PHE A 203 -19.14 -0.24 4.72
N ARG A 204 -19.25 -1.49 4.25
CA ARG A 204 -20.07 -2.56 4.87
C ARG A 204 -19.26 -3.67 5.50
N VAL A 205 -18.03 -3.87 5.02
CA VAL A 205 -17.06 -4.83 5.54
C VAL A 205 -16.03 -4.06 6.36
N LYS A 206 -16.45 -3.44 7.47
CA LYS A 206 -15.48 -3.10 8.52
C LYS A 206 -14.92 -4.41 9.04
N ILE A 207 -13.74 -4.79 8.55
CA ILE A 207 -12.94 -5.93 9.02
C ILE A 207 -12.49 -5.61 10.45
N HIS A 208 -13.40 -5.71 11.41
CA HIS A 208 -13.12 -5.70 12.83
C HIS A 208 -13.19 -7.15 13.32
N ASN A 209 -12.06 -7.62 13.86
CA ASN A 209 -11.96 -8.80 14.74
C ASN A 209 -12.63 -10.09 14.26
N ASN A 210 -12.05 -10.78 13.27
CA ASN A 210 -12.23 -12.22 13.02
C ASN A 210 -13.68 -12.72 12.84
N SER A 211 -14.64 -11.86 12.55
CA SER A 211 -16.03 -12.25 12.35
C SER A 211 -16.62 -11.53 11.15
N ILE A 212 -16.06 -11.78 9.96
CA ILE A 212 -16.87 -11.61 8.76
C ILE A 212 -17.81 -12.81 8.73
N LEU A 213 -19.03 -12.60 9.21
CA LEU A 213 -20.15 -13.50 8.97
C LEU A 213 -20.19 -13.84 7.47
N LYS A 214 -20.65 -15.02 7.09
CA LYS A 214 -21.10 -15.25 5.71
C LYS A 214 -22.13 -14.17 5.39
N LEU A 215 -21.72 -13.16 4.64
CA LEU A 215 -22.54 -12.01 4.35
C LEU A 215 -23.08 -12.19 2.94
N PHE A 216 -24.39 -12.34 2.88
CA PHE A 216 -25.18 -12.15 1.69
C PHE A 216 -25.75 -10.75 1.77
N TYR A 217 -25.38 -9.86 0.84
CA TYR A 217 -25.96 -8.52 0.80
C TYR A 217 -26.28 -8.08 -0.61
N THR A 218 -27.41 -7.39 -0.72
CA THR A 218 -27.88 -6.83 -1.98
C THR A 218 -27.49 -5.34 -2.06
N PHE A 219 -26.92 -4.93 -3.18
CA PHE A 219 -26.73 -3.52 -3.52
C PHE A 219 -28.03 -2.88 -4.00
N LYS A 220 -28.04 -1.54 -4.10
CA LYS A 220 -29.23 -0.78 -4.54
C LYS A 220 -29.67 -1.13 -5.96
N ASP A 221 -28.74 -1.62 -6.77
CA ASP A 221 -28.90 -2.08 -8.14
C ASP A 221 -29.26 -3.57 -8.25
N LYS A 222 -29.62 -4.22 -7.14
CA LYS A 222 -29.97 -5.66 -7.04
C LYS A 222 -28.80 -6.64 -7.24
N ARG A 223 -27.55 -6.18 -7.36
CA ARG A 223 -26.40 -7.08 -7.31
C ARG A 223 -26.34 -7.78 -5.96
N PHE A 224 -26.04 -9.08 -5.98
CA PHE A 224 -25.98 -9.89 -4.78
C PHE A 224 -24.54 -10.29 -4.49
N ILE A 225 -24.03 -9.91 -3.32
CA ILE A 225 -22.65 -10.22 -2.95
C ILE A 225 -22.64 -11.35 -1.95
N PHE A 226 -21.85 -12.37 -2.26
CA PHE A 226 -21.44 -13.39 -1.32
C PHE A 226 -20.02 -13.13 -0.88
N SER A 227 -19.75 -13.33 0.40
CA SER A 227 -18.38 -13.33 0.90
C SER A 227 -18.13 -14.37 1.99
N GLU A 228 -16.98 -15.04 1.92
CA GLU A 228 -16.58 -16.08 2.87
C GLU A 228 -15.10 -16.00 3.23
N TYR A 229 -14.79 -16.21 4.50
CA TYR A 229 -13.42 -16.31 5.01
C TYR A 229 -12.96 -17.77 5.01
N ILE A 230 -11.87 -18.04 4.30
CA ILE A 230 -11.35 -19.39 4.04
C ILE A 230 -10.06 -19.61 4.83
N GLN A 231 -10.08 -20.66 5.66
CA GLN A 231 -8.92 -21.17 6.40
C GLN A 231 -8.17 -20.12 7.22
N ASN A 232 -8.84 -19.06 7.64
CA ASN A 232 -8.23 -17.92 8.33
C ASN A 232 -7.07 -17.25 7.58
N LYS A 233 -7.04 -17.36 6.25
CA LYS A 233 -5.95 -16.85 5.41
C LYS A 233 -6.42 -16.01 4.23
N TYR A 234 -7.58 -16.35 3.70
CA TYR A 234 -8.10 -15.73 2.48
C TYR A 234 -9.54 -15.32 2.67
N PHE A 235 -9.96 -14.30 1.93
CA PHE A 235 -11.33 -13.87 1.88
C PHE A 235 -11.79 -13.82 0.42
N ILE A 236 -12.87 -14.55 0.11
CA ILE A 236 -13.46 -14.59 -1.21
C ILE A 236 -14.68 -13.68 -1.24
N ILE A 237 -14.84 -12.93 -2.32
CA ILE A 237 -16.04 -12.16 -2.64
C ILE A 237 -16.51 -12.56 -4.04
N LEU A 238 -17.79 -12.88 -4.16
CA LEU A 238 -18.47 -13.16 -5.43
C LEU A 238 -19.58 -12.12 -5.63
N ASP A 239 -19.60 -11.49 -6.80
CA ASP A 239 -20.64 -10.56 -7.23
C ASP A 239 -21.57 -11.28 -8.20
N TYR A 240 -22.83 -11.43 -7.83
CA TYR A 240 -23.87 -12.13 -8.60
C TYR A 240 -24.84 -11.15 -9.28
N PHE A 241 -25.28 -11.55 -10.47
CA PHE A 241 -26.41 -10.93 -11.17
C PHE A 241 -27.66 -11.79 -11.02
N PHE A 242 -28.80 -11.16 -10.72
CA PHE A 242 -30.14 -11.75 -10.77
C PHE A 242 -31.07 -10.85 -11.58
#